data_AF-A0A6N0LDX2-F1
#
_entry.id   AF-A0A6N0LDX2-F1
#
_cell.length_a   1.000
_cell.length_b   1.000
_cell.length_c   1.000
_cell.angle_alpha   90.00
_cell.angle_beta   90.00
_cell.angle_gamma   90.00
#
_symmetry.space_group_name_H-M   'P 1'
#
loop_
_entity.id
_entity.type
_entity.pdbx_description
1 polymer ?
#
loop_
_entity_poly.entity_id
_entity_poly.type
_entity_poly.pdbx_seq_one_letter_code
_entity_poly.pdbx_strand_id
1 'polypeptide(L)' 'MNNTQLKQVLAHLKQGKTLSQAEAIDLFNCYRLSAIIQRLRNAGYDIVTHNERNKSGIGRHARYELIKEVAA' A
#
# COMPACT_ATOMS: atom_id res chain seq x y z
N MET A 1 -16.22 -8.83 8.59
CA MET A 1 -14.81 -9.26 8.69
C MET A 1 -13.91 -8.06 8.92
N ASN A 2 -13.32 -7.93 10.12
CA ASN A 2 -12.23 -6.99 10.37
C ASN A 2 -10.98 -7.47 9.62
N ASN A 3 -10.72 -6.95 8.42
CA ASN A 3 -9.49 -7.27 7.71
C ASN A 3 -8.32 -6.52 8.38
N THR A 4 -7.62 -7.20 9.29
CA THR A 4 -6.52 -6.63 10.08
C THR A 4 -5.44 -6.02 9.18
N GLN A 5 -5.13 -6.65 8.05
CA GLN A 5 -4.14 -6.16 7.09
C GLN A 5 -4.59 -4.85 6.42
N LEU A 6 -5.88 -4.71 6.09
CA LEU A 6 -6.41 -3.45 5.55
C LEU A 6 -6.21 -2.30 6.54
N LYS A 7 -6.52 -2.53 7.81
CA LYS A 7 -6.33 -1.51 8.87
C LYS A 7 -4.86 -1.19 9.09
N GLN A 8 -3.98 -2.20 9.11
CA GLN A 8 -2.54 -2.04 9.30
C GLN A 8 -1.90 -1.26 8.15
N VAL A 9 -2.19 -1.64 6.90
CA VAL A 9 -1.68 -0.94 5.71
C VAL A 9 -2.18 0.50 5.68
N LEU A 10 -3.48 0.73 5.93
CA LEU A 10 -4.02 2.09 5.98
C LEU A 10 -3.35 2.92 7.08
N ALA A 11 -3.23 2.39 8.30
CA ALA A 11 -2.57 3.08 9.40
C ALA A 11 -1.10 3.40 9.11
N HIS A 12 -0.41 2.55 8.36
CA HIS A 12 0.96 2.81 7.91
C HIS A 12 1.01 3.95 6.89
N LEU A 13 0.15 3.93 5.87
CA LEU A 13 0.09 4.95 4.84
C LEU A 13 -0.35 6.32 5.38
N LYS A 14 -1.28 6.35 6.35
CA LYS A 14 -1.72 7.60 7.03
C LYS A 14 -0.61 8.31 7.81
N GLN A 15 0.51 7.62 8.10
CA GLN A 15 1.69 8.26 8.71
C GLN A 15 2.56 9.01 7.68
N GLY A 16 2.11 9.13 6.43
CA GLY A 16 2.91 9.67 5.32
C GLY A 16 4.02 8.73 4.84
N LYS A 17 4.02 7.48 5.33
CA LYS A 17 4.98 6.46 4.90
C LYS A 17 4.48 5.81 3.61
N THR A 18 5.43 5.38 2.80
CA THR A 18 5.18 4.62 1.57
C THR A 18 5.42 3.14 1.78
N LEU A 19 4.81 2.29 0.96
CA LEU A 19 4.85 0.84 1.16
C LEU A 19 4.99 0.07 -0.15
N SER A 20 5.93 -0.86 -0.19
CA SER A 20 6.12 -1.86 -1.26
C SER A 20 5.55 -3.22 -0.86
N GLN A 21 5.38 -4.12 -1.83
CA GLN A 21 4.91 -5.49 -1.58
C GLN A 21 5.85 -6.27 -0.63
N ALA A 22 7.16 -6.05 -0.70
CA ALA A 22 8.12 -6.72 0.19
C ALA A 22 7.94 -6.24 1.64
N GLU A 23 7.90 -4.92 1.86
CA GLU A 23 7.68 -4.35 3.20
C GLU A 23 6.32 -4.76 3.78
N ALA A 24 5.27 -4.90 2.96
CA ALA A 24 3.97 -5.35 3.43
C ALA A 24 3.97 -6.83 3.89
N ILE A 25 4.81 -7.68 3.30
CA ILE A 25 5.03 -9.04 3.78
C ILE A 25 5.74 -8.99 5.13
N ASP A 26 6.85 -8.26 5.22
CA ASP A 26 7.68 -8.21 6.43
C ASP A 26 6.96 -7.58 7.63
N LEU A 27 6.19 -6.52 7.39
CA LEU A 27 5.53 -5.76 8.47
C LEU A 27 4.15 -6.33 8.85
N PHE A 28 3.40 -6.90 7.89
CA PHE A 28 1.97 -7.22 8.07
C PHE A 28 1.57 -8.62 7.60
N ASN A 29 2.52 -9.45 7.16
CA ASN A 29 2.26 -10.74 6.49
C ASN A 29 1.29 -10.59 5.29
N CYS A 30 1.31 -9.45 4.61
CA CYS A 30 0.36 -9.12 3.55
C CYS A 30 0.91 -9.47 2.16
N TYR A 31 0.68 -10.70 1.72
CA TYR A 31 1.13 -11.22 0.41
C TYR A 31 0.38 -10.65 -0.80
N ARG A 32 -0.76 -9.98 -0.59
CA ARG A 32 -1.59 -9.39 -1.65
C ARG A 32 -1.83 -7.91 -1.40
N LEU A 33 -0.75 -7.12 -1.33
CA LEU A 33 -0.83 -5.69 -1.07
C LEU A 33 -1.70 -4.98 -2.12
N SER A 34 -1.56 -5.34 -3.40
CA SER A 34 -2.36 -4.75 -4.48
C SER A 34 -3.87 -4.87 -4.26
N ALA A 35 -4.34 -5.99 -3.70
CA ALA A 35 -5.76 -6.19 -3.39
C ALA A 35 -6.23 -5.31 -2.21
N ILE A 36 -5.36 -5.09 -1.22
CA ILE A 36 -5.63 -4.15 -0.12
C ILE A 36 -5.68 -2.71 -0.64
N ILE A 37 -4.71 -2.31 -1.46
CA ILE A 37 -4.69 -0.97 -2.06
C ILE A 37 -5.94 -0.74 -2.92
N GLN A 38 -6.36 -1.71 -3.72
CA GLN A 38 -7.61 -1.58 -4.49
C GLN A 38 -8.83 -1.36 -3.60
N ARG A 39 -8.93 -2.09 -2.47
CA ARG A 39 -10.01 -1.89 -1.49
C ARG A 39 -9.98 -0.51 -0.87
N LEU A 40 -8.79 0.01 -0.55
CA LEU A 40 -8.63 1.35 0.00
C LEU A 40 -9.01 2.43 -1.03
N ARG A 41 -8.59 2.29 -2.30
CA ARG A 41 -9.03 3.19 -3.38
C ARG A 41 -10.54 3.19 -3.54
N ASN A 42 -11.17 2.01 -3.53
CA ASN A 42 -12.63 1.87 -3.59
C ASN A 42 -13.33 2.50 -2.37
N ALA A 43 -12.64 2.63 -1.24
CA ALA A 43 -13.14 3.27 -0.03
C ALA A 43 -12.88 4.80 0.00
N GLY A 44 -12.34 5.39 -1.07
CA GLY A 44 -12.14 6.84 -1.18
C GLY A 44 -10.73 7.33 -0.81
N TYR A 45 -9.77 6.43 -0.57
CA TYR A 45 -8.39 6.85 -0.31
C TYR A 45 -7.64 7.11 -1.62
N ASP A 46 -7.11 8.32 -1.78
CA ASP A 46 -6.29 8.69 -2.95
C ASP A 46 -4.87 8.15 -2.76
N ILE A 47 -4.61 6.97 -3.33
CA ILE A 47 -3.34 6.26 -3.22
C ILE A 47 -2.70 6.15 -4.60
N VAL A 48 -1.54 6.76 -4.78
CA VAL A 48 -0.77 6.70 -6.02
C VAL A 48 0.16 5.50 -6.03
N THR A 49 0.51 5.03 -7.23
CA THR A 49 1.50 3.97 -7.44
C THR A 49 2.74 4.56 -8.10
N HIS A 50 3.90 4.39 -7.46
CA HIS A 50 5.21 4.69 -8.03
C HIS A 50 5.86 3.40 -8.51
N ASN A 51 6.50 3.46 -9.68
CA ASN A 51 7.25 2.33 -10.23
C ASN A 51 8.73 2.42 -9.82
N GLU A 52 9.09 1.72 -8.75
CA GLU A 52 10.44 1.68 -8.20
C GLU A 52 11.28 0.58 -8.87
N ARG A 53 12.55 0.86 -9.15
CA ARG A 53 13.48 -0.15 -9.68
C ARG A 53 13.79 -1.19 -8.60
N ASN A 54 13.81 -2.46 -8.96
CA ASN A 54 14.18 -3.51 -8.01
C ASN A 54 15.64 -3.35 -7.55
N LYS A 55 15.96 -3.85 -6.35
CA LYS A 55 17.34 -3.84 -5.80
C LYS A 55 18.34 -4.56 -6.69
N SER A 56 17.92 -5.58 -7.44
CA SER A 56 18.75 -6.27 -8.44
C SER A 56 19.05 -5.43 -9.69
N GLY A 57 18.43 -4.27 -9.84
CA GLY A 57 18.50 -3.44 -11.04
C GLY A 57 17.67 -3.96 -12.23
N ILE A 58 17.03 -5.12 -12.10
CA ILE A 58 16.23 -5.76 -13.16
C ILE A 58 14.76 -5.72 -12.78
N GLY A 59 13.94 -5.13 -13.67
CA GLY A 59 12.51 -4.96 -13.44
C GLY A 59 12.18 -3.84 -12.45
N ARG A 60 10.87 -3.67 -12.24
CA ARG A 60 10.30 -2.66 -11.33
C ARG A 60 9.23 -3.29 -10.47
N HIS A 61 8.97 -2.69 -9.32
CA HIS A 61 7.86 -3.03 -8.44
C HIS A 61 7.08 -1.79 -8.04
N ALA A 62 5.85 -2.01 -7.58
CA ALA A 62 4.97 -0.94 -7.11
C ALA A 62 5.36 -0.50 -5.69
N ARG A 63 5.40 0.82 -5.49
CA ARG A 63 5.44 1.48 -4.18
C ARG A 63 4.23 2.40 -4.06
N TYR A 64 3.51 2.29 -2.96
CA TYR A 64 2.24 2.99 -2.76
C TYR A 64 2.40 4.12 -1.75
N GLU A 65 1.72 5.23 -2.04
CA GLU A 65 1.72 6.45 -1.21
C GLU A 65 0.30 6.98 -1.10
N LEU A 66 -0.14 7.32 0.13
CA LEU A 66 -1.40 8.00 0.34
C LEU A 66 -1.19 9.51 0.19
N ILE A 67 -1.88 10.11 -0.78
CA ILE A 67 -1.82 11.56 -1.04
C ILE A 67 -2.81 12.30 -0.17
N LYS A 68 -4.03 11.81 -0.08
CA LYS A 68 -5.09 12.39 0.75
C LYS A 68 -6.19 11.38 1.05
N GLU A 69 -6.86 11.63 2.16
CA GLU A 69 -8.17 11.04 2.42
C GLU A 69 -9.19 11.90 1.68
N VAL A 70 -9.88 11.33 0.69
CA VAL A 70 -11.02 12.02 0.12
C VAL A 70 -12.15 11.84 1.12
N ALA A 71 -12.44 12.90 1.89
CA ALA A 71 -13.65 12.93 2.69
C ALA A 71 -14.84 12.77 1.73
N ALA A 72 -15.65 11.75 1.98
CA ALA A 72 -16.93 11.56 1.30
C ALA A 72 -17.91 12.67 1.66
#